data_AF-A0A530M9T7-F1
#
_entry.id   AF-A0A530M9T7-F1
#
_cell.length_a   1.000
_cell.length_b   1.000
_cell.length_c   1.000
_cell.angle_alpha   90.00
_cell.angle_beta   90.00
_cell.angle_gamma   90.00
#
_symmetry.space_group_name_H-M   'P 1'
#
loop_
_entity.id
_entity.type
_entity.pdbx_description
1 polymer ?
#
loop_
_entity_poly.entity_id
_entity_poly.type
_entity_poly.pdbx_seq_one_letter_code
_entity_poly.pdbx_strand_id
1 'polypeptide(L)'
;GLPSEAELLRGPETGLVTVRGRIGGGGAPFNVGEATVTRATVRLASGQVGHCYALGRDKQKAKLAAIADALWQDPALRREVETKLIAPLQAALAGARER
;
A
#
# COMPACT_ATOMS: atom_id res chain seq x y z
N GLY A 1 -3.60 -18.07 -8.62
CA GLY A 1 -3.65 -16.67 -8.15
C GLY A 1 -2.30 -16.02 -8.38
N LEU A 2 -2.18 -14.71 -8.20
CA LEU A 2 -0.86 -14.04 -8.24
C LEU A 2 0.07 -14.64 -7.16
N PRO A 3 1.38 -14.71 -7.38
CA PRO A 3 2.33 -15.19 -6.39
C PRO A 3 2.31 -14.29 -5.14
N SER A 4 2.48 -14.88 -3.96
CA SER A 4 2.43 -14.18 -2.66
C SER A 4 3.63 -14.47 -1.77
N GLU A 5 4.62 -15.19 -2.29
CA GLU A 5 5.88 -15.46 -1.62
C GLU A 5 6.89 -14.35 -1.92
N ALA A 6 7.51 -13.83 -0.86
CA ALA A 6 8.53 -12.81 -0.95
C ALA A 6 9.36 -12.79 0.33
N GLU A 7 10.64 -12.46 0.22
CA GLU A 7 11.52 -12.16 1.34
C GLU A 7 11.13 -10.82 1.96
N LEU A 8 11.09 -10.72 3.29
CA LEU A 8 10.87 -9.46 4.00
C LEU A 8 12.20 -8.74 4.19
N LEU A 9 12.37 -7.59 3.53
CA LEU A 9 13.54 -6.73 3.74
C LEU A 9 13.33 -5.74 4.91
N ARG A 10 12.08 -5.33 5.16
CA ARG A 10 11.69 -4.46 6.28
C ARG A 10 10.22 -4.64 6.62
N GLY A 11 9.88 -4.69 7.91
CA GLY A 11 8.49 -4.88 8.35
C GLY A 11 7.96 -6.30 8.06
N PRO A 12 6.64 -6.55 8.18
CA PRO A 12 5.57 -5.58 8.39
C PRO A 12 5.59 -5.00 9.82
N GLU A 13 5.69 -3.67 9.90
CA GLU A 13 5.81 -2.95 11.16
C GLU A 13 4.79 -1.82 11.23
N THR A 14 4.08 -1.74 12.36
CA THR A 14 3.10 -0.69 12.62
C THR A 14 3.74 0.38 13.49
N GLY A 15 3.68 1.64 13.05
CA GLY A 15 4.11 2.80 13.80
C GLY A 15 3.12 3.96 13.66
N LEU A 16 3.58 5.16 13.98
CA LEU A 16 2.79 6.39 13.91
C LEU A 16 3.38 7.34 12.86
N VAL A 17 2.50 8.08 12.20
CA VAL A 17 2.85 9.23 11.36
C VAL A 17 2.12 10.46 11.86
N THR A 18 2.79 11.61 11.86
CA THR A 18 2.15 12.89 12.18
C THR A 18 1.25 13.34 11.02
N VAL A 19 -0.04 13.56 11.31
CA VAL A 19 -1.00 14.12 10.36
C VAL A 19 -0.92 15.64 10.42
N ARG A 20 -0.77 16.28 9.25
CA ARG A 20 -0.77 17.74 9.14
C ARG A 20 -2.03 18.25 8.47
N GLY A 21 -2.66 19.22 9.10
CA GLY A 21 -3.78 19.99 8.56
C GLY A 21 -3.34 21.38 8.11
N ARG A 22 -4.26 22.16 7.55
CA ARG A 22 -4.07 23.57 7.19
C ARG A 22 -5.18 24.42 7.78
N ILE A 23 -4.82 25.55 8.39
CA ILE A 23 -5.79 26.50 8.99
C ILE A 23 -6.81 26.92 7.93
N GLY A 24 -8.12 26.75 8.21
CA GLY A 24 -9.17 27.12 7.27
C GLY A 24 -9.10 26.39 5.90
N GLY A 25 -8.42 25.24 5.83
CA GLY A 25 -8.28 24.45 4.60
C GLY A 25 -7.17 24.90 3.64
N GLY A 26 -6.81 26.19 3.62
CA GLY A 26 -5.78 26.75 2.72
C GLY A 26 -4.59 27.43 3.40
N GLY A 27 -4.68 27.70 4.71
CA GLY A 27 -3.70 28.45 5.48
C GLY A 27 -2.44 27.68 5.85
N ALA A 28 -1.74 28.18 6.87
CA ALA A 28 -0.48 27.59 7.34
C ALA A 28 -0.67 26.15 7.85
N PRO A 29 0.34 25.28 7.67
CA PRO A 29 0.28 23.90 8.15
C PRO A 29 0.41 23.82 9.67
N PHE A 30 -0.28 22.85 10.29
CA PHE A 30 -0.16 22.54 11.71
C PHE A 30 -0.31 21.03 11.97
N ASN A 31 0.20 20.53 13.09
CA ASN A 31 0.05 19.12 13.48
C ASN A 31 -1.35 18.89 14.05
N VAL A 32 -2.13 18.02 13.41
CA VAL A 32 -3.50 17.65 13.82
C VAL A 32 -3.48 16.51 14.84
N GLY A 33 -2.43 15.68 14.79
CA GLY A 33 -2.25 14.53 15.66
C GLY A 33 -1.44 13.44 14.96
N GLU A 34 -1.66 12.20 15.35
CA GLU A 34 -0.97 11.03 14.80
C GLU A 34 -1.96 10.01 14.24
N ALA A 35 -1.53 9.28 13.22
CA ALA A 35 -2.26 8.14 12.66
C ALA A 35 -1.36 6.90 12.63
N THR A 36 -1.96 5.73 12.88
CA THR A 36 -1.24 4.46 12.73
C THR A 36 -0.97 4.17 11.25
N VAL A 37 0.24 3.77 10.93
CA VAL A 37 0.65 3.30 9.61
C VAL A 37 1.39 1.99 9.75
N THR A 38 1.11 1.04 8.86
CA THR A 38 1.88 -0.19 8.73
C THR A 38 2.69 -0.15 7.45
N ARG A 39 4.00 -0.35 7.57
CA ARG A 39 4.94 -0.39 6.45
C ARG A 39 5.49 -1.78 6.22
N ALA A 40 5.74 -2.13 4.97
CA ALA A 40 6.45 -3.35 4.58
C ALA A 40 7.29 -3.10 3.34
N THR A 41 8.45 -3.73 3.27
CA THR A 41 9.29 -3.83 2.07
C THR A 41 9.61 -5.30 1.83
N VAL A 42 9.40 -5.76 0.61
CA VAL A 42 9.62 -7.15 0.21
C VAL A 42 10.55 -7.24 -0.99
N ARG A 43 11.18 -8.41 -1.16
CA ARG A 43 11.90 -8.78 -2.39
C ARG A 43 11.31 -10.07 -2.96
N LEU A 44 10.96 -10.06 -4.24
CA LEU A 44 10.55 -11.26 -4.96
C LEU A 44 11.77 -12.11 -5.34
N ALA A 45 11.57 -13.39 -5.61
CA ALA A 45 12.64 -14.27 -6.10
C ALA A 45 13.26 -13.77 -7.41
N SER A 46 12.50 -13.07 -8.24
CA SER A 46 12.93 -12.40 -9.48
C SER A 46 13.75 -11.12 -9.25
N GLY A 47 13.90 -10.67 -8.01
CA GLY A 47 14.77 -9.57 -7.60
C GLY A 47 14.07 -8.22 -7.39
N GLN A 48 12.87 -8.01 -7.93
CA GLN A 48 12.09 -6.78 -7.74
C GLN A 48 11.81 -6.53 -6.26
N VAL A 49 11.89 -5.26 -5.87
CA VAL A 49 11.65 -4.81 -4.49
C VAL A 49 10.41 -3.95 -4.47
N GLY A 50 9.44 -4.33 -3.66
CA GLY A 50 8.20 -3.60 -3.52
C GLY A 50 7.99 -3.06 -2.12
N HIS A 51 7.19 -2.00 -2.03
CA HIS A 51 7.02 -1.21 -0.83
C HIS A 51 5.54 -0.96 -0.53
N CYS A 52 5.23 -0.81 0.75
CA CYS A 52 3.92 -0.38 1.21
C CYS A 52 4.05 0.54 2.43
N TYR A 53 3.25 1.60 2.44
CA TYR A 53 2.86 2.37 3.62
C TYR A 53 1.33 2.49 3.61
N ALA A 54 0.66 1.78 4.50
CA ALA A 54 -0.80 1.76 4.57
C ALA A 54 -1.29 2.29 5.92
N LEU A 55 -2.31 3.15 5.90
CA LEU A 55 -3.02 3.55 7.12
C LEU A 55 -3.58 2.32 7.84
N GLY A 56 -3.53 2.36 9.16
CA GLY A 56 -3.98 1.29 10.04
C GLY A 56 -2.86 0.34 10.46
N ARG A 57 -3.29 -0.83 10.94
CA ARG A 57 -2.44 -1.80 11.66
C ARG A 57 -2.39 -3.17 11.00
N ASP A 58 -2.95 -3.30 9.80
CA ASP A 58 -3.04 -4.56 9.08
C ASP A 58 -1.70 -4.90 8.41
N LYS A 59 -0.94 -5.75 9.08
CA LYS A 59 0.37 -6.26 8.64
C LYS A 59 0.27 -7.14 7.41
N GLN A 60 -0.77 -7.95 7.30
CA GLN A 60 -0.92 -8.86 6.17
C GLN A 60 -1.27 -8.07 4.91
N LYS A 61 -2.19 -7.11 5.00
CA LYS A 61 -2.48 -6.17 3.92
C LYS A 61 -1.23 -5.41 3.49
N ALA A 62 -0.44 -4.89 4.44
CA ALA A 62 0.77 -4.15 4.10
C ALA A 62 1.78 -5.02 3.35
N LYS A 63 1.98 -6.27 3.79
CA LYS A 63 2.83 -7.25 3.08
C LYS A 63 2.32 -7.52 1.66
N LEU A 64 1.03 -7.85 1.52
CA LEU A 64 0.44 -8.16 0.22
C LEU A 64 0.49 -6.97 -0.75
N ALA A 65 0.29 -5.75 -0.25
CA ALA A 65 0.41 -4.54 -1.06
C ALA A 65 1.86 -4.30 -1.52
N ALA A 66 2.86 -4.57 -0.66
CA ALA A 66 4.27 -4.49 -1.05
C ALA A 66 4.62 -5.55 -2.11
N ILE A 67 4.04 -6.75 -2.02
CA ILE A 67 4.20 -7.78 -3.05
C ILE A 67 3.56 -7.35 -4.37
N ALA A 68 2.35 -6.80 -4.32
CA ALA A 68 1.67 -6.28 -5.51
C ALA A 68 2.49 -5.18 -6.20
N ASP A 69 3.11 -4.27 -5.44
CA ASP A 69 4.02 -3.25 -5.96
C ASP A 69 5.24 -3.89 -6.66
N ALA A 70 5.88 -4.88 -6.04
CA ALA A 70 7.01 -5.59 -6.65
C ALA A 70 6.62 -6.32 -7.95
N LEU A 71 5.46 -6.99 -7.96
CA LEU A 71 4.96 -7.71 -9.14
C LEU A 71 4.62 -6.75 -10.29
N TRP A 72 4.10 -5.56 -9.97
CA TRP A 72 3.74 -4.56 -10.98
C TRP A 72 4.97 -3.95 -11.67
N GLN A 73 6.15 -4.04 -11.07
CA GLN A 73 7.41 -3.60 -11.67
C GLN A 73 7.90 -4.54 -12.78
N ASP A 74 7.52 -5.83 -12.75
CA ASP A 74 7.84 -6.77 -13.83
C ASP A 74 6.90 -6.55 -15.04
N PRO A 75 7.43 -6.17 -16.22
CA PRO A 75 6.61 -5.97 -17.42
C PRO A 75 5.79 -7.21 -17.81
N ALA A 76 6.28 -8.42 -17.54
CA ALA A 76 5.58 -9.65 -17.87
C ALA A 76 4.33 -9.87 -16.99
N LEU A 77 4.36 -9.40 -15.74
CA LEU A 77 3.29 -9.60 -14.76
C LEU A 77 2.37 -8.38 -14.62
N ARG A 78 2.81 -7.19 -15.05
CA ARG A 78 2.08 -5.93 -14.89
C ARG A 78 0.62 -6.01 -15.34
N ARG A 79 0.37 -6.51 -16.56
CA ARG A 79 -0.98 -6.62 -17.11
C ARG A 79 -1.86 -7.55 -16.27
N GLU A 80 -1.29 -8.62 -15.74
CA GLU A 80 -2.02 -9.55 -14.88
C GLU A 80 -2.38 -8.91 -13.53
N VAL A 81 -1.45 -8.17 -12.92
CA VAL A 81 -1.71 -7.40 -11.69
C VAL A 81 -2.80 -6.35 -11.91
N GLU A 82 -2.73 -5.60 -13.00
CA GLU A 82 -3.74 -4.57 -13.33
C GLU A 82 -5.14 -5.16 -13.48
N THR A 83 -5.24 -6.27 -14.24
CA THR A 83 -6.54 -6.89 -14.55
C THR A 83 -7.13 -7.68 -13.40
N LYS A 84 -6.30 -8.43 -12.65
CA LYS A 84 -6.78 -9.36 -11.61
C LYS A 84 -6.80 -8.77 -10.20
N LEU A 85 -6.06 -7.69 -9.95
CA LEU A 85 -5.97 -7.06 -8.63
C LEU A 85 -6.46 -5.61 -8.66
N ILE A 86 -5.87 -4.76 -9.50
CA ILE A 86 -6.14 -3.31 -9.44
C ILE A 86 -7.56 -2.97 -9.93
N ALA A 87 -7.96 -3.44 -11.11
CA ALA A 87 -9.26 -3.11 -11.69
C ALA A 87 -10.45 -3.56 -10.80
N PRO A 88 -10.46 -4.79 -10.23
CA PRO A 88 -11.51 -5.19 -9.29
C PRO A 88 -11.55 -4.33 -8.02
N LEU A 89 -10.39 -3.98 -7.45
CA LEU A 89 -10.31 -3.13 -6.26
C LEU A 89 -10.79 -1.70 -6.53
N GLN A 90 -10.47 -1.15 -7.72
CA GLN A 90 -10.97 0.16 -8.15
C GLN A 90 -12.49 0.16 -8.30
N ALA A 91 -13.06 -0.86 -8.94
CA ALA A 91 -14.51 -1.00 -9.09
C ALA A 91 -15.22 -1.11 -7.73
N ALA A 92 -14.67 -1.92 -6.81
CA ALA A 92 -15.20 -2.07 -5.46
C ALA A 92 -15.14 -0.74 -4.67
N LEU A 93 -14.06 0.03 -4.82
CA LEU A 93 -13.91 1.33 -4.16
C LEU A 93 -14.87 2.37 -4.74
N ALA A 94 -15.06 2.40 -6.05
CA ALA A 94 -16.02 3.30 -6.70
C ALA A 94 -17.45 3.02 -6.20
N GLY A 95 -17.89 1.75 -6.23
CA GLY A 95 -19.21 1.37 -5.73
C GLY A 95 -19.39 1.57 -4.22
N ALA A 96 -18.30 1.65 -3.44
CA ALA A 96 -18.38 1.99 -2.02
C ALA A 96 -18.55 3.51 -1.76
N ARG A 97 -18.13 4.37 -2.69
CA ARG A 97 -18.27 5.83 -2.57
C ARG A 97 -19.64 6.34 -3.01
N GLU A 98 -20.33 5.57 -3.85
CA GLU A 98 -21.67 5.87 -4.35
C GLU A 98 -22.78 5.47 -3.37
N ARG A 99 -22.44 4.74 -2.29
CA ARG A 99 -23.34 4.36 -1.20
C ARG A 99 -23.19 5.29 -0.01
#